data_AF-A0A218QHW0-F1
#
_entry.id   AF-A0A218QHW0-F1
#
_cell.length_a   1.000
_cell.length_b   1.000
_cell.length_c   1.000
_cell.angle_alpha   90.00
_cell.angle_beta   90.00
_cell.angle_gamma   90.00
#
_symmetry.space_group_name_H-M   'P 1'
#
loop_
_entity.id
_entity.type
_entity.pdbx_description
1 polymer ?
#
loop_
_entity_poly.entity_id
_entity_poly.type
_entity_poly.pdbx_seq_one_letter_code
_entity_poly.pdbx_strand_id
1 'polypeptide(L)'
;MPRHSQKKLTTSSSLAQWSKDTELIGLEFELICEKDAYLYPQYTIGLHAWFLDQVRSLDAELSAYLHDGESEKPFTISALDGEIISSGRQIQLSAKTTYRWYVTALSSRVQKWMLEWMENLPSVVDLRSGTLKINSCHIIHPPTTYGQLLNSEHSNTVTLKFLSPTSFRRKGHHFPLPVPVNIFHSYLRRWNDFSGIIIDQDAFLAWVDDCVLINRCQITTAKVLAGKKGAVTAFTGAIEFSLTKEGSKQAEFQQLFYALGKLAPYCGTGHKTTFGLGQTRLGWSSQVLPDVPDVESVLAKRIEDLAEIFKEKRKRTGGDRADEIATKWATILARREMGESLQVVAQDLGMPYETVKTYVKLARRALKQED
;
A
#
# COMPACT_ATOMS: atom_id res chain seq x y z
N MET A 1 41.18 17.42 -18.38
CA MET A 1 40.27 16.37 -17.90
C MET A 1 39.08 17.03 -17.24
N PRO A 2 37.86 16.96 -17.82
CA PRO A 2 36.74 17.72 -17.29
C PRO A 2 36.12 17.01 -16.10
N ARG A 3 35.95 17.76 -15.01
CA ARG A 3 35.24 17.38 -13.78
C ARG A 3 33.79 17.02 -14.11
N HIS A 4 33.36 15.81 -13.72
CA HIS A 4 31.94 15.47 -13.68
C HIS A 4 31.24 16.39 -12.67
N SER A 5 30.46 17.34 -13.19
CA SER A 5 29.51 18.12 -12.41
C SER A 5 28.34 17.21 -12.03
N GLN A 6 28.24 16.84 -10.75
CA GLN A 6 27.02 16.30 -10.19
C GLN A 6 25.96 17.40 -10.27
N LYS A 7 25.00 17.27 -11.19
CA LYS A 7 23.78 18.10 -11.17
C LYS A 7 23.05 17.81 -9.86
N LYS A 8 23.06 18.77 -8.94
CA LYS A 8 22.16 18.82 -7.77
C LYS A 8 20.74 18.54 -8.26
N LEU A 9 20.05 17.56 -7.66
CA LEU A 9 18.61 17.40 -7.87
C LEU A 9 17.96 18.75 -7.56
N THR A 10 17.12 19.23 -8.47
CA THR A 10 16.29 20.41 -8.22
C THR A 10 15.20 20.03 -7.22
N THR A 11 15.53 20.10 -5.93
CA THR A 11 14.54 20.29 -4.88
C THR A 11 13.86 21.62 -5.17
N SER A 12 12.63 21.61 -5.67
CA SER A 12 11.82 22.82 -5.76
C SER A 12 11.78 23.48 -4.38
N SER A 13 12.07 24.77 -4.32
CA SER A 13 12.23 25.58 -3.11
C SER A 13 10.95 25.68 -2.27
N SER A 14 10.61 24.64 -1.50
CA SER A 14 9.52 24.65 -0.50
C SER A 14 9.86 23.97 0.83
N LEU A 15 11.12 23.55 1.05
CA LEU A 15 11.60 23.03 2.35
C LEU A 15 11.56 24.10 3.47
N ALA A 16 11.46 25.39 3.12
CA ALA A 16 11.69 26.50 4.04
C ALA A 16 10.46 26.99 4.85
N GLN A 17 9.34 26.27 4.88
CA GLN A 17 8.10 26.80 5.46
C GLN A 17 7.20 25.78 6.18
N TRP A 18 7.80 24.76 6.79
CA TRP A 18 7.02 23.73 7.49
C TRP A 18 6.89 24.13 8.96
N SER A 19 5.69 23.96 9.52
CA SER A 19 5.52 24.10 10.96
C SER A 19 6.32 22.99 11.65
N LYS A 20 6.93 23.29 12.81
CA LYS A 20 7.59 22.27 13.64
C LYS A 20 6.63 21.18 14.13
N ASP A 21 5.34 21.47 14.07
CA ASP A 21 4.26 20.61 14.55
C ASP A 21 3.60 19.80 13.44
N THR A 22 4.14 19.75 12.22
CA THR A 22 3.58 18.92 11.14
C THR A 22 3.57 17.44 11.52
N GLU A 23 2.43 16.79 11.27
CA GLU A 23 2.22 15.36 11.56
C GLU A 23 2.00 14.55 10.28
N LEU A 24 1.39 15.19 9.28
CA LEU A 24 0.95 14.58 8.03
C LEU A 24 1.63 15.25 6.84
N ILE A 25 2.17 14.46 5.92
CA ILE A 25 2.70 14.93 4.63
C ILE A 25 2.65 13.80 3.61
N GLY A 26 2.54 14.14 2.32
CA GLY A 26 2.71 13.21 1.22
C GLY A 26 3.75 13.69 0.22
N LEU A 27 4.66 12.79 -0.15
CA LEU A 27 5.69 13.00 -1.15
C LEU A 27 5.36 12.20 -2.42
N GLU A 28 5.63 12.81 -3.57
CA GLU A 28 5.65 12.18 -4.89
C GLU A 28 7.09 12.19 -5.41
N PHE A 29 7.59 11.03 -5.78
CA PHE A 29 8.87 10.84 -6.46
C PHE A 29 8.61 10.63 -7.95
N GLU A 30 9.20 11.48 -8.79
CA GLU A 30 9.31 11.19 -10.22
C GLU A 30 10.54 10.32 -10.47
N LEU A 31 10.29 9.14 -11.00
CA LEU A 31 11.27 8.09 -11.25
C LEU A 31 11.42 7.87 -12.76
N ILE A 32 12.65 7.79 -13.25
CA ILE A 32 12.93 7.53 -14.66
C ILE A 32 13.70 6.22 -14.80
N CYS A 33 13.23 5.36 -15.69
CA CYS A 33 13.96 4.17 -16.09
C CYS A 33 14.96 4.52 -17.19
N GLU A 34 16.27 4.45 -16.96
CA GLU A 34 17.26 4.86 -18.00
C GLU A 34 17.35 3.85 -19.16
N LYS A 35 17.03 2.58 -18.87
CA LYS A 35 16.95 1.46 -19.80
C LYS A 35 15.72 0.63 -19.44
N ASP A 36 15.26 -0.23 -20.34
CA ASP A 36 14.16 -1.15 -20.01
C ASP A 36 14.51 -1.97 -18.77
N ALA A 37 13.57 -2.05 -17.83
CA ALA A 37 13.72 -2.84 -16.61
C ALA A 37 12.57 -3.83 -16.48
N TYR A 38 12.88 -5.01 -15.97
CA TYR A 38 11.91 -6.09 -15.80
C TYR A 38 11.76 -6.41 -14.33
N LEU A 39 10.63 -6.04 -13.75
CA LEU A 39 10.34 -6.31 -12.35
C LEU A 39 9.46 -7.55 -12.23
N TYR A 40 9.55 -8.20 -11.08
CA TYR A 40 8.58 -9.22 -10.72
C TYR A 40 7.26 -8.57 -10.25
N PRO A 41 6.12 -9.24 -10.41
CA PRO A 41 4.79 -8.70 -10.08
C PRO A 41 4.67 -8.14 -8.64
N GLN A 42 5.41 -8.70 -7.69
CA GLN A 42 5.44 -8.30 -6.28
C GLN A 42 6.51 -7.24 -5.94
N TYR A 43 6.95 -6.44 -6.91
CA TYR A 43 7.99 -5.41 -6.72
C TYR A 43 7.67 -4.39 -5.61
N THR A 44 6.40 -4.24 -5.22
CA THR A 44 6.00 -3.38 -4.09
C THR A 44 6.59 -3.83 -2.75
N ILE A 45 6.93 -5.13 -2.60
CA ILE A 45 7.75 -5.61 -1.47
C ILE A 45 9.14 -4.98 -1.50
N GLY A 46 9.73 -4.87 -2.70
CA GLY A 46 11.02 -4.21 -2.92
C GLY A 46 10.96 -2.73 -2.57
N LEU A 47 9.90 -2.01 -2.99
CA LEU A 47 9.70 -0.60 -2.61
C LEU A 47 9.61 -0.42 -1.10
N HIS A 48 8.84 -1.27 -0.42
CA HIS A 48 8.72 -1.26 1.03
C HIS A 48 10.07 -1.52 1.73
N ALA A 49 10.79 -2.56 1.31
CA ALA A 49 12.09 -2.89 1.88
C ALA A 49 13.12 -1.79 1.63
N TRP A 50 13.16 -1.24 0.42
CA TRP A 50 14.04 -0.14 0.06
C TRP A 50 13.76 1.11 0.91
N PHE A 51 12.49 1.45 1.12
CA PHE A 51 12.10 2.56 1.99
C PHE A 51 12.59 2.34 3.44
N LEU A 52 12.34 1.17 4.02
CA LEU A 52 12.80 0.87 5.38
C LEU A 52 14.33 0.85 5.50
N ASP A 53 15.04 0.47 4.44
CA ASP A 53 16.50 0.57 4.37
C ASP A 53 16.97 2.02 4.36
N GLN A 54 16.25 2.92 3.66
CA GLN A 54 16.51 4.37 3.75
C GLN A 54 16.27 4.87 5.17
N VAL A 55 15.16 4.46 5.79
CA VAL A 55 14.86 4.82 7.19
C VAL A 55 16.00 4.39 8.10
N ARG A 56 16.43 3.14 7.99
CA ARG A 56 17.51 2.57 8.82
C ARG A 56 18.83 3.31 8.68
N SER A 57 19.12 3.86 7.50
CA SER A 57 20.39 4.56 7.24
C SER A 57 20.53 5.86 8.03
N LEU A 58 19.41 6.49 8.39
CA LEU A 58 19.37 7.73 9.19
C LEU A 58 18.94 7.46 10.64
N ASP A 59 17.95 6.57 10.85
CA ASP A 59 17.42 6.21 12.16
C ASP A 59 17.07 4.70 12.20
N ALA A 60 18.00 3.91 12.76
CA ALA A 60 17.83 2.47 12.89
C ALA A 60 16.70 2.08 13.86
N GLU A 61 16.45 2.88 14.89
CA GLU A 61 15.40 2.62 15.88
C GLU A 61 14.01 2.86 15.26
N LEU A 62 13.86 3.94 14.49
CA LEU A 62 12.63 4.19 13.74
C LEU A 62 12.38 3.08 12.72
N SER A 63 13.38 2.63 11.98
CA SER A 63 13.21 1.52 11.03
C SER A 63 12.71 0.24 11.72
N ALA A 64 13.28 -0.10 12.88
CA ALA A 64 12.82 -1.24 13.68
C ALA A 64 11.37 -1.06 14.14
N TYR A 65 11.00 0.12 14.64
CA TYR A 65 9.61 0.43 14.99
C TYR A 65 8.65 0.30 13.80
N LEU A 66 9.03 0.83 12.63
CA LEU A 66 8.22 0.76 11.41
C LEU A 66 8.10 -0.68 10.88
N HIS A 67 9.11 -1.53 11.06
CA HIS A 67 9.08 -2.92 10.64
C HIS A 67 8.32 -3.80 11.66
N ASP A 68 8.71 -3.76 12.93
CA ASP A 68 8.33 -4.72 13.97
C ASP A 68 7.12 -4.28 14.81
N GLY A 69 6.76 -3.00 14.81
CA GLY A 69 5.64 -2.49 15.62
C GLY A 69 4.32 -3.20 15.32
N GLU A 70 3.58 -3.55 16.37
CA GLU A 70 2.30 -4.29 16.27
C GLU A 70 1.08 -3.37 16.07
N SER A 71 1.23 -2.06 16.28
CA SER A 71 0.20 -1.03 16.03
C SER A 71 0.02 -0.76 14.53
N GLU A 72 -0.87 0.18 14.18
CA GLU A 72 -0.90 0.69 12.81
C GLU A 72 0.49 1.24 12.42
N LYS A 73 0.80 1.18 11.13
CA LYS A 73 2.07 1.71 10.61
C LYS A 73 1.88 3.19 10.26
N PRO A 74 2.75 4.11 10.75
CA PRO A 74 2.58 5.55 10.57
C PRO A 74 3.05 6.07 9.19
N PHE A 75 2.87 5.26 8.14
CA PHE A 75 3.23 5.63 6.78
C PHE A 75 2.44 4.83 5.75
N THR A 76 2.42 5.30 4.51
CA THR A 76 1.95 4.53 3.35
C THR A 76 2.96 4.59 2.21
N ILE A 77 2.90 3.58 1.34
CA ILE A 77 3.71 3.46 0.12
C ILE A 77 2.78 3.03 -1.01
N SER A 78 2.82 3.70 -2.15
CA SER A 78 2.09 3.29 -3.35
C SER A 78 2.84 2.23 -4.18
N ALA A 79 2.12 1.61 -5.11
CA ALA A 79 2.74 0.99 -6.28
C ALA A 79 3.35 2.06 -7.22
N LEU A 80 4.08 1.63 -8.25
CA LEU A 80 4.50 2.56 -9.30
C LEU A 80 3.29 2.95 -10.16
N ASP A 81 3.15 4.23 -10.40
CA ASP A 81 2.11 4.82 -11.25
C ASP A 81 2.76 5.26 -12.58
N GLY A 82 2.25 4.75 -13.70
CA GLY A 82 2.79 4.98 -15.04
C GLY A 82 2.43 3.85 -16.01
N GLU A 83 2.94 3.94 -17.24
CA GLU A 83 2.71 2.90 -18.25
C GLU A 83 3.57 1.67 -17.95
N ILE A 84 2.94 0.65 -17.36
CA ILE A 84 3.55 -0.62 -16.99
C ILE A 84 3.03 -1.69 -17.93
N ILE A 85 3.93 -2.31 -18.70
CA ILE A 85 3.56 -3.33 -19.68
C ILE A 85 3.72 -4.71 -19.05
N SER A 86 2.68 -5.53 -19.13
CA SER A 86 2.77 -6.95 -18.78
C SER A 86 3.48 -7.71 -19.90
N SER A 87 4.61 -8.34 -19.60
CA SER A 87 5.35 -9.17 -20.56
C SER A 87 5.58 -10.56 -19.97
N GLY A 88 4.71 -11.50 -20.34
CA GLY A 88 4.79 -12.91 -19.92
C GLY A 88 4.68 -13.09 -18.41
N ARG A 89 5.82 -13.21 -17.72
CA ARG A 89 5.92 -13.51 -16.28
C ARG A 89 6.45 -12.33 -15.45
N GLN A 90 6.69 -11.20 -16.09
CA GLN A 90 7.27 -10.00 -15.50
C GLN A 90 6.49 -8.77 -15.94
N ILE A 91 6.69 -7.68 -15.21
CA ILE A 91 6.27 -6.35 -15.65
C ILE A 91 7.48 -5.61 -16.22
N GLN A 92 7.28 -4.94 -17.34
CA GLN A 92 8.30 -4.15 -18.01
C GLN A 92 8.05 -2.66 -17.70
N LEU A 93 9.12 -2.00 -17.28
CA LEU A 93 9.23 -0.55 -17.24
C LEU A 93 10.03 -0.11 -18.47
N SER A 94 9.47 0.79 -19.25
CA SER A 94 10.05 1.26 -20.50
C SER A 94 11.12 2.31 -20.25
N ALA A 95 12.21 2.24 -21.02
CA ALA A 95 13.27 3.24 -21.00
C ALA A 95 12.73 4.63 -21.30
N LYS A 96 13.25 5.64 -20.59
CA LYS A 96 12.92 7.06 -20.71
C LYS A 96 11.45 7.39 -20.39
N THR A 97 10.71 6.46 -19.81
CA THR A 97 9.37 6.69 -19.27
C THR A 97 9.46 7.17 -17.82
N THR A 98 8.62 8.14 -17.46
CA THR A 98 8.46 8.61 -16.10
C THR A 98 7.41 7.78 -15.37
N TYR A 99 7.78 7.32 -14.18
CA TYR A 99 6.93 6.66 -13.22
C TYR A 99 6.80 7.54 -11.97
N ARG A 100 5.68 7.46 -11.28
CA ARG A 100 5.45 8.14 -10.01
C ARG A 100 5.40 7.14 -8.88
N TRP A 101 5.96 7.52 -7.75
CA TRP A 101 5.90 6.75 -6.52
C TRP A 101 5.58 7.65 -5.35
N TYR A 102 4.67 7.22 -4.47
CA TYR A 102 4.14 8.05 -3.41
C TYR A 102 4.46 7.46 -2.05
N VAL A 103 4.89 8.32 -1.14
CA VAL A 103 5.15 7.96 0.27
C VAL A 103 4.51 9.02 1.16
N THR A 104 3.80 8.59 2.21
CA THR A 104 3.14 9.52 3.15
C THR A 104 3.56 9.24 4.57
N ALA A 105 3.64 10.28 5.41
CA ALA A 105 3.80 10.17 6.85
C ALA A 105 2.46 10.40 7.56
N LEU A 106 2.25 9.66 8.65
CA LEU A 106 1.07 9.74 9.52
C LEU A 106 1.42 10.13 10.97
N SER A 107 2.68 10.45 11.24
CA SER A 107 3.12 10.84 12.57
C SER A 107 4.24 11.86 12.47
N SER A 108 4.36 12.71 13.49
CA SER A 108 5.44 13.69 13.61
C SER A 108 6.83 13.04 13.57
N ARG A 109 7.01 11.83 14.12
CA ARG A 109 8.31 11.12 14.08
C ARG A 109 8.72 10.75 12.64
N VAL A 110 7.82 10.17 11.85
CA VAL A 110 8.10 9.82 10.45
C VAL A 110 8.25 11.07 9.59
N GLN A 111 7.43 12.09 9.85
CA GLN A 111 7.50 13.36 9.13
C GLN A 111 8.85 14.05 9.33
N LYS A 112 9.37 14.12 10.55
CA LYS A 112 10.70 14.67 10.85
C LYS A 112 11.81 13.90 10.14
N TRP A 113 11.71 12.57 10.13
CA TRP A 113 12.64 11.75 9.37
C TRP A 113 12.56 12.04 7.86
N MET A 114 11.35 12.21 7.29
CA MET A 114 11.18 12.54 5.86
C MET A 114 11.78 13.89 5.50
N LEU A 115 11.72 14.88 6.40
CA LEU A 115 12.38 16.18 6.22
C LEU A 115 13.88 16.00 6.00
N GLU A 116 14.54 15.30 6.93
CA GLU A 116 15.98 15.03 6.85
C GLU A 116 16.33 14.19 5.62
N TRP A 117 15.48 13.22 5.29
CA TRP A 117 15.64 12.38 4.11
C TRP A 117 15.58 13.21 2.81
N MET A 118 14.70 14.20 2.72
CA MET A 118 14.56 15.07 1.55
C MET A 118 15.80 15.95 1.30
N GLU A 119 16.57 16.27 2.34
CA GLU A 119 17.83 17.02 2.19
C GLU A 119 18.93 16.19 1.52
N ASN A 120 18.87 14.85 1.69
CA ASN A 120 19.89 13.91 1.23
C ASN A 120 19.27 12.71 0.51
N LEU A 121 18.43 13.00 -0.50
CA LEU A 121 17.79 11.93 -1.28
C LEU A 121 18.82 11.08 -2.03
N PRO A 122 18.64 9.75 -2.06
CA PRO A 122 19.43 8.89 -2.93
C PRO A 122 19.18 9.23 -4.40
N SER A 123 20.14 8.90 -5.28
CA SER A 123 19.99 9.14 -6.72
C SER A 123 19.09 8.12 -7.42
N VAL A 124 18.86 6.96 -6.79
CA VAL A 124 18.13 5.84 -7.38
C VAL A 124 17.29 5.09 -6.35
N VAL A 125 16.18 4.52 -6.82
CA VAL A 125 15.44 3.44 -6.17
C VAL A 125 15.91 2.13 -6.79
N ASP A 126 16.57 1.28 -6.00
CA ASP A 126 17.07 -0.01 -6.46
C ASP A 126 16.15 -1.15 -5.99
N LEU A 127 15.45 -1.76 -6.95
CA LEU A 127 14.56 -2.89 -6.73
C LEU A 127 15.22 -4.24 -7.08
N ARG A 128 16.55 -4.26 -7.27
CA ARG A 128 17.40 -5.41 -7.66
C ARG A 128 17.16 -5.91 -9.08
N SER A 129 15.90 -6.19 -9.44
CA SER A 129 15.52 -6.57 -10.81
C SER A 129 15.38 -5.36 -11.74
N GLY A 130 15.44 -4.15 -11.19
CA GLY A 130 15.44 -2.90 -11.93
C GLY A 130 15.82 -1.73 -11.04
N THR A 131 16.49 -0.73 -11.62
CA THR A 131 16.90 0.48 -10.93
C THR A 131 16.24 1.68 -11.60
N LEU A 132 15.56 2.50 -10.82
CA LEU A 132 14.94 3.74 -11.31
C LEU A 132 15.67 4.94 -10.74
N LYS A 133 16.00 5.90 -11.59
CA LYS A 133 16.62 7.16 -11.16
C LYS A 133 15.58 8.08 -10.55
N ILE A 134 15.87 8.66 -9.40
CA ILE A 134 15.06 9.73 -8.82
C ILE A 134 15.36 11.01 -9.61
N ASN A 135 14.38 11.50 -10.37
CA ASN A 135 14.49 12.74 -11.12
C ASN A 135 14.15 13.94 -10.23
N SER A 136 13.05 13.84 -9.49
CA SER A 136 12.60 14.85 -8.55
C SER A 136 11.74 14.25 -7.44
N CYS A 137 11.54 15.02 -6.38
CA CYS A 137 10.64 14.72 -5.27
C CYS A 137 9.88 16.00 -4.92
N HIS A 138 8.55 15.92 -4.85
CA HIS A 138 7.68 17.05 -4.56
C HIS A 138 6.63 16.69 -3.51
N ILE A 139 6.09 17.72 -2.86
CA ILE A 139 4.98 17.56 -1.93
C ILE A 139 3.70 17.44 -2.76
N ILE A 140 3.03 16.29 -2.66
CA ILE A 140 1.73 16.06 -3.29
C ILE A 140 0.57 16.28 -2.33
N HIS A 141 0.78 15.95 -1.03
CA HIS A 141 -0.18 16.25 0.02
C HIS A 141 0.46 17.22 1.01
N PRO A 142 -0.15 18.40 1.22
CA PRO A 142 0.48 19.48 1.97
C PRO A 142 0.78 19.08 3.42
N PRO A 143 1.83 19.64 4.03
CA PRO A 143 2.08 19.48 5.46
C PRO A 143 0.87 19.94 6.28
N THR A 144 0.36 19.09 7.16
CA THR A 144 -0.76 19.44 8.05
C THR A 144 -0.71 18.68 9.38
N THR A 145 -1.69 18.93 10.25
CA THR A 145 -1.87 18.28 11.55
C THR A 145 -3.26 17.68 11.65
N TYR A 146 -3.45 16.71 12.56
CA TYR A 146 -4.77 16.14 12.82
C TYR A 146 -5.76 17.22 13.32
N GLY A 147 -5.29 18.14 14.16
CA GLY A 147 -6.07 19.28 14.61
C GLY A 147 -6.49 20.23 13.48
N GLN A 148 -5.61 20.47 12.49
CA GLN A 148 -5.95 21.26 11.31
C GLN A 148 -6.98 20.55 10.43
N LEU A 149 -6.83 19.23 10.23
CA LEU A 149 -7.84 18.45 9.50
C LEU A 149 -9.21 18.51 10.18
N LEU A 150 -9.25 18.37 11.51
CA LEU A 150 -10.49 18.44 12.29
C LEU A 150 -11.20 19.79 12.13
N ASN A 151 -10.45 20.89 12.13
CA ASN A 151 -11.00 22.25 12.08
C ASN A 151 -11.13 22.84 10.67
N SER A 152 -10.77 22.08 9.63
CA SER A 152 -10.78 22.59 8.26
C SER A 152 -12.19 22.64 7.67
N GLU A 153 -12.46 23.67 6.84
CA GLU A 153 -13.74 23.85 6.14
C GLU A 153 -14.08 22.65 5.24
N HIS A 154 -15.33 22.24 5.19
CA HIS A 154 -15.78 21.07 4.44
C HIS A 154 -16.96 21.37 3.51
N SER A 155 -17.02 20.65 2.40
CA SER A 155 -18.22 20.54 1.57
C SER A 155 -19.31 19.72 2.28
N ASN A 156 -20.50 19.64 1.67
CA ASN A 156 -21.60 18.79 2.15
C ASN A 156 -21.44 17.30 1.82
N THR A 157 -20.41 16.95 1.04
CA THR A 157 -20.13 15.59 0.59
C THR A 157 -18.66 15.25 0.76
N VAL A 158 -18.37 13.96 0.89
CA VAL A 158 -17.01 13.39 0.85
C VAL A 158 -16.92 12.49 -0.38
N THR A 159 -16.11 12.89 -1.36
CA THR A 159 -15.88 12.09 -2.56
C THR A 159 -14.47 11.53 -2.56
N LEU A 160 -14.36 10.21 -2.74
CA LEU A 160 -13.10 9.49 -2.73
C LEU A 160 -12.90 8.70 -4.03
N LYS A 161 -11.65 8.66 -4.49
CA LYS A 161 -11.17 7.78 -5.56
C LYS A 161 -10.09 6.84 -5.01
N PHE A 162 -10.24 5.55 -5.25
CA PHE A 162 -9.30 4.49 -4.90
C PHE A 162 -8.41 4.17 -6.11
N LEU A 163 -7.19 4.71 -6.10
CA LEU A 163 -6.20 4.61 -7.17
C LEU A 163 -5.52 3.24 -7.26
N SER A 164 -5.53 2.49 -6.17
CA SER A 164 -4.94 1.16 -6.10
C SER A 164 -5.92 0.19 -5.44
N PRO A 165 -5.77 -1.13 -5.66
CA PRO A 165 -6.62 -2.15 -5.06
C PRO A 165 -6.81 -1.94 -3.55
N THR A 166 -8.07 -1.85 -3.13
CA THR A 166 -8.50 -1.62 -1.74
C THR A 166 -9.33 -2.81 -1.26
N SER A 167 -9.06 -3.30 -0.06
CA SER A 167 -9.84 -4.40 0.52
C SER A 167 -9.87 -4.32 2.04
N PHE A 168 -10.94 -4.87 2.62
CA PHE A 168 -11.13 -4.99 4.05
C PHE A 168 -11.11 -6.46 4.48
N ARG A 169 -11.05 -6.70 5.78
CA ARG A 169 -11.27 -8.03 6.36
C ARG A 169 -12.62 -8.07 7.05
N ARG A 170 -13.39 -9.13 6.79
CA ARG A 170 -14.65 -9.41 7.48
C ARG A 170 -14.76 -10.90 7.76
N LYS A 171 -14.84 -11.27 9.04
CA LYS A 171 -14.91 -12.67 9.49
C LYS A 171 -13.79 -13.55 8.89
N GLY A 172 -12.56 -13.04 8.83
CA GLY A 172 -11.41 -13.73 8.25
C GLY A 172 -11.27 -13.64 6.71
N HIS A 173 -12.33 -13.26 5.99
CA HIS A 173 -12.35 -13.20 4.53
C HIS A 173 -12.05 -11.79 3.99
N HIS A 174 -11.63 -11.71 2.72
CA HIS A 174 -11.53 -10.43 2.01
C HIS A 174 -12.92 -9.85 1.78
N PHE A 175 -13.05 -8.54 1.93
CA PHE A 175 -14.29 -7.82 1.71
C PHE A 175 -14.01 -6.63 0.77
N PRO A 176 -14.18 -6.84 -0.56
CA PRO A 176 -13.83 -5.86 -1.59
C PRO A 176 -14.99 -4.89 -1.87
N LEU A 177 -15.68 -4.40 -0.84
CA LEU A 177 -16.81 -3.47 -1.01
C LEU A 177 -16.61 -2.21 -0.16
N PRO A 178 -16.83 -1.01 -0.73
CA PRO A 178 -16.66 0.29 -0.07
C PRO A 178 -17.84 0.64 0.85
N VAL A 179 -18.15 -0.23 1.82
CA VAL A 179 -19.20 0.05 2.81
C VAL A 179 -18.73 1.18 3.75
N PRO A 180 -19.57 2.18 4.09
CA PRO A 180 -19.16 3.35 4.87
C PRO A 180 -18.46 2.97 6.17
N VAL A 181 -19.06 2.08 6.97
CA VAL A 181 -18.49 1.61 8.25
C VAL A 181 -17.07 1.06 8.06
N ASN A 182 -16.81 0.29 6.99
CA ASN A 182 -15.48 -0.26 6.73
C ASN A 182 -14.45 0.81 6.34
N ILE A 183 -14.87 1.78 5.52
CA ILE A 183 -14.02 2.89 5.08
C ILE A 183 -13.66 3.77 6.28
N PHE A 184 -14.65 4.21 7.04
CA PHE A 184 -14.42 5.12 8.16
C PHE A 184 -13.73 4.42 9.33
N HIS A 185 -13.99 3.14 9.58
CA HIS A 185 -13.21 2.34 10.53
C HIS A 185 -11.73 2.24 10.12
N SER A 186 -11.44 2.10 8.82
CA SER A 186 -10.06 2.09 8.33
C SER A 186 -9.32 3.38 8.67
N TYR A 187 -9.96 4.54 8.50
CA TYR A 187 -9.35 5.83 8.84
C TYR A 187 -9.27 6.04 10.35
N LEU A 188 -10.34 5.69 11.07
CA LEU A 188 -10.46 5.91 12.50
C LEU A 188 -9.39 5.17 13.30
N ARG A 189 -9.03 3.93 12.92
CA ARG A 189 -7.93 3.20 13.58
C ARG A 189 -6.62 3.98 13.55
N ARG A 190 -6.26 4.56 12.39
CA ARG A 190 -5.05 5.38 12.23
C ARG A 190 -5.18 6.75 12.88
N TRP A 191 -6.39 7.32 12.90
CA TRP A 191 -6.67 8.54 13.65
C TRP A 191 -6.43 8.32 15.14
N ASN A 192 -7.01 7.29 15.75
CA ASN A 192 -6.87 6.98 17.17
C ASN A 192 -5.42 6.65 17.55
N ASP A 193 -4.67 5.96 16.68
CA ASP A 193 -3.26 5.61 16.95
C ASP A 193 -2.32 6.82 16.93
N PHE A 194 -2.57 7.83 16.09
CA PHE A 194 -1.58 8.88 15.80
C PHE A 194 -2.00 10.31 16.09
N SER A 195 -3.29 10.61 16.17
CA SER A 195 -3.77 12.00 16.35
C SER A 195 -3.63 12.54 17.77
N GLY A 196 -3.48 11.67 18.77
CA GLY A 196 -3.63 12.03 20.17
C GLY A 196 -5.06 12.41 20.60
N ILE A 197 -6.03 12.35 19.68
CA ILE A 197 -7.45 12.63 19.90
C ILE A 197 -8.20 11.29 19.89
N ILE A 198 -8.55 10.80 21.08
CA ILE A 198 -9.21 9.50 21.22
C ILE A 198 -10.71 9.66 20.95
N ILE A 199 -11.20 8.87 19.99
CA ILE A 199 -12.62 8.78 19.66
C ILE A 199 -13.13 7.39 20.07
N ASP A 200 -14.31 7.35 20.67
CA ASP A 200 -15.06 6.10 20.88
C ASP A 200 -15.43 5.49 19.53
N GLN A 201 -14.76 4.39 19.21
CA GLN A 201 -14.90 3.72 17.92
C GLN A 201 -16.31 3.14 17.71
N ASP A 202 -16.88 2.52 18.73
CA ASP A 202 -18.16 1.82 18.58
C ASP A 202 -19.29 2.83 18.41
N ALA A 203 -19.27 3.91 19.19
CA ALA A 203 -20.25 5.00 19.06
C ALA A 203 -20.17 5.68 17.69
N PHE A 204 -18.97 6.03 17.21
CA PHE A 204 -18.81 6.68 15.91
C PHE A 204 -19.19 5.75 14.76
N LEU A 205 -18.82 4.47 14.80
CA LEU A 205 -19.13 3.54 13.72
C LEU A 205 -20.63 3.19 13.66
N ALA A 206 -21.32 3.12 14.79
CA ALA A 206 -22.78 3.02 14.83
C ALA A 206 -23.42 4.25 14.17
N TRP A 207 -22.95 5.45 14.52
CA TRP A 207 -23.41 6.68 13.87
C TRP A 207 -23.14 6.68 12.35
N VAL A 208 -21.98 6.19 11.91
CA VAL A 208 -21.67 6.06 10.47
C VAL A 208 -22.68 5.15 9.78
N ASP A 209 -23.02 4.01 10.38
CA ASP A 209 -23.98 3.05 9.81
C ASP A 209 -25.38 3.65 9.67
N ASP A 210 -25.81 4.43 10.68
CA ASP A 210 -27.13 5.07 10.70
C ASP A 210 -27.23 6.33 9.83
N CYS A 211 -26.13 7.09 9.70
CA CYS A 211 -26.18 8.47 9.22
C CYS A 211 -25.44 8.75 7.91
N VAL A 212 -24.58 7.85 7.43
CA VAL A 212 -23.79 8.08 6.20
C VAL A 212 -24.46 7.41 5.00
N LEU A 213 -24.80 8.21 3.99
CA LEU A 213 -25.41 7.77 2.76
C LEU A 213 -24.37 7.63 1.65
N ILE A 214 -24.53 6.61 0.79
CA ILE A 214 -23.81 6.53 -0.49
C ILE A 214 -24.65 7.24 -1.55
N ASN A 215 -24.18 8.36 -2.07
CA ASN A 215 -24.86 9.08 -3.16
C ASN A 215 -24.65 8.37 -4.50
N ARG A 216 -23.42 7.95 -4.76
CA ARG A 216 -23.00 7.26 -5.98
C ARG A 216 -21.74 6.46 -5.71
N CYS A 217 -21.62 5.33 -6.40
CA CYS A 217 -20.50 4.41 -6.28
C CYS A 217 -20.25 3.74 -7.63
N GLN A 218 -19.01 3.78 -8.09
CA GLN A 218 -18.56 3.05 -9.28
C GLN A 218 -17.28 2.33 -8.92
N ILE A 219 -17.33 0.99 -8.91
CA ILE A 219 -16.19 0.16 -8.56
C ILE A 219 -16.00 -0.99 -9.54
N THR A 220 -14.75 -1.44 -9.64
CA THR A 220 -14.36 -2.69 -10.27
C THR A 220 -13.63 -3.52 -9.25
N THR A 221 -13.89 -4.83 -9.22
CA THR A 221 -13.17 -5.77 -8.34
C THR A 221 -12.20 -6.60 -9.14
N ALA A 222 -10.98 -6.78 -8.62
CA ALA A 222 -9.97 -7.64 -9.20
C ALA A 222 -9.24 -8.42 -8.10
N LYS A 223 -8.57 -9.50 -8.49
CA LYS A 223 -7.69 -10.26 -7.59
C LYS A 223 -6.25 -9.86 -7.84
N VAL A 224 -5.56 -9.43 -6.78
CA VAL A 224 -4.22 -8.84 -6.88
C VAL A 224 -3.27 -9.45 -5.86
N LEU A 225 -1.98 -9.36 -6.10
CA LEU A 225 -0.97 -9.76 -5.11
C LEU A 225 -0.94 -8.77 -3.95
N ALA A 226 -0.71 -9.26 -2.72
CA ALA A 226 -0.71 -8.41 -1.54
C ALA A 226 0.47 -8.69 -0.59
N GLY A 227 1.41 -7.74 -0.53
CA GLY A 227 2.58 -7.82 0.34
C GLY A 227 3.39 -9.10 0.12
N LYS A 228 3.98 -9.65 1.19
CA LYS A 228 4.90 -10.80 1.09
C LYS A 228 4.22 -12.12 0.69
N LYS A 229 2.92 -12.31 0.99
CA LYS A 229 2.24 -13.60 0.84
C LYS A 229 0.78 -13.42 0.42
N GLY A 230 0.37 -14.22 -0.56
CA GLY A 230 -1.02 -14.39 -0.95
C GLY A 230 -1.55 -13.33 -1.91
N ALA A 231 -2.81 -13.50 -2.27
CA ALA A 231 -3.58 -12.57 -3.07
C ALA A 231 -4.74 -12.00 -2.25
N VAL A 232 -5.30 -10.88 -2.72
CA VAL A 232 -6.51 -10.28 -2.17
C VAL A 232 -7.49 -9.97 -3.27
N THR A 233 -8.76 -10.31 -3.06
CA THR A 233 -9.85 -9.72 -3.85
C THR A 233 -10.08 -8.31 -3.32
N ALA A 234 -9.98 -7.32 -4.19
CA ALA A 234 -9.97 -5.90 -3.87
C ALA A 234 -10.75 -5.10 -4.90
N PHE A 235 -11.12 -3.86 -4.55
CA PHE A 235 -11.78 -2.93 -5.45
C PHE A 235 -10.92 -1.71 -5.77
N THR A 236 -11.13 -1.14 -6.95
CA THR A 236 -10.74 0.21 -7.33
C THR A 236 -11.97 0.97 -7.79
N GLY A 237 -11.90 2.30 -7.90
CA GLY A 237 -13.01 3.12 -8.39
C GLY A 237 -13.23 4.37 -7.56
N ALA A 238 -14.48 4.84 -7.49
CA ALA A 238 -14.85 6.05 -6.78
C ALA A 238 -16.18 5.90 -6.03
N ILE A 239 -16.32 6.63 -4.93
CA ILE A 239 -17.51 6.68 -4.10
C ILE A 239 -17.74 8.11 -3.59
N GLU A 240 -19.00 8.49 -3.45
CA GLU A 240 -19.41 9.75 -2.85
C GLU A 240 -20.36 9.50 -1.69
N PHE A 241 -20.05 10.11 -0.55
CA PHE A 241 -20.85 10.07 0.66
C PHE A 241 -21.51 11.42 0.96
N SER A 242 -22.67 11.36 1.60
CA SER A 242 -23.30 12.50 2.27
C SER A 242 -23.84 12.08 3.63
N LEU A 243 -24.31 13.05 4.42
CA LEU A 243 -24.95 12.79 5.71
C LEU A 243 -26.47 12.93 5.61
N THR A 244 -27.18 12.13 6.40
CA THR A 244 -28.61 12.37 6.68
C THR A 244 -28.78 13.69 7.43
N LYS A 245 -30.03 14.20 7.47
CA LYS A 245 -30.37 15.37 8.30
C LYS A 245 -30.07 15.15 9.78
N GLU A 246 -30.26 13.92 10.26
CA GLU A 246 -30.03 13.55 11.65
C GLU A 246 -28.53 13.45 11.96
N GLY A 247 -27.75 12.90 11.03
CA GLY A 247 -26.29 12.89 11.10
C GLY A 247 -25.70 14.28 11.29
N SER A 248 -26.18 15.25 10.50
CA SER A 248 -25.73 16.65 10.57
C SER A 248 -26.11 17.39 11.87
N LYS A 249 -26.88 16.78 12.78
CA LYS A 249 -27.15 17.37 14.10
C LYS A 249 -26.09 17.02 15.14
N GLN A 250 -25.32 15.95 14.92
CA GLN A 250 -24.23 15.55 15.82
C GLN A 250 -22.92 16.19 15.37
N ALA A 251 -22.68 17.42 15.82
CA ALA A 251 -21.59 18.27 15.33
C ALA A 251 -20.20 17.61 15.42
N GLU A 252 -19.90 16.91 16.52
CA GLU A 252 -18.60 16.26 16.73
C GLU A 252 -18.35 15.11 15.73
N PHE A 253 -19.33 14.24 15.53
CA PHE A 253 -19.23 13.14 14.57
C PHE A 253 -19.27 13.62 13.12
N GLN A 254 -20.06 14.65 12.82
CA GLN A 254 -20.04 15.32 11.54
C GLN A 254 -18.64 15.89 11.24
N GLN A 255 -18.05 16.60 12.19
CA GLN A 255 -16.72 17.19 12.04
C GLN A 255 -15.67 16.09 11.80
N LEU A 256 -15.70 15.02 12.61
CA LEU A 256 -14.82 13.88 12.45
C LEU A 256 -14.99 13.18 11.11
N PHE A 257 -16.22 12.98 10.63
CA PHE A 257 -16.50 12.38 9.31
C PHE A 257 -15.78 13.13 8.18
N TYR A 258 -15.87 14.46 8.16
CA TYR A 258 -15.18 15.27 7.16
C TYR A 258 -13.66 15.26 7.35
N ALA A 259 -13.18 15.28 8.59
CA ALA A 259 -11.75 15.18 8.90
C ALA A 259 -11.15 13.85 8.43
N LEU A 260 -11.83 12.72 8.67
CA LEU A 260 -11.41 11.40 8.20
C LEU A 260 -11.46 11.30 6.67
N GLY A 261 -12.44 11.93 6.02
CA GLY A 261 -12.48 12.05 4.56
C GLY A 261 -11.24 12.75 4.01
N LYS A 262 -10.78 13.82 4.68
CA LYS A 262 -9.55 14.55 4.32
C LYS A 262 -8.25 13.85 4.75
N LEU A 263 -8.31 12.95 5.74
CA LEU A 263 -7.19 12.08 6.12
C LEU A 263 -6.94 10.98 5.07
N ALA A 264 -7.97 10.56 4.33
CA ALA A 264 -7.90 9.43 3.39
C ALA A 264 -6.72 9.50 2.40
N PRO A 265 -6.36 10.65 1.79
CA PRO A 265 -5.22 10.73 0.88
C PRO A 265 -3.86 10.49 1.53
N TYR A 266 -3.73 10.76 2.85
CA TYR A 266 -2.50 10.54 3.61
C TYR A 266 -2.41 9.09 4.08
N CYS A 267 -3.50 8.51 4.59
CA CYS A 267 -3.46 7.22 5.28
C CYS A 267 -3.84 6.02 4.42
N GLY A 268 -4.46 6.28 3.27
CA GLY A 268 -5.03 5.24 2.42
C GLY A 268 -6.21 4.52 3.07
N THR A 269 -6.81 3.60 2.32
CA THR A 269 -8.02 2.87 2.72
C THR A 269 -7.75 1.38 2.82
N GLY A 270 -8.32 0.74 3.83
CA GLY A 270 -8.23 -0.70 4.02
C GLY A 270 -6.87 -1.12 4.58
N HIS A 271 -6.39 -2.28 4.15
CA HIS A 271 -5.17 -2.91 4.67
C HIS A 271 -4.03 -2.92 3.64
N LYS A 272 -2.80 -3.16 4.11
CA LYS A 272 -1.59 -3.27 3.28
C LYS A 272 -1.23 -1.96 2.54
N THR A 273 -1.57 -0.82 3.16
CA THR A 273 -1.22 0.53 2.67
C THR A 273 0.28 0.80 2.65
N THR A 274 1.09 0.00 3.34
CA THR A 274 2.55 0.03 3.29
C THR A 274 3.15 -0.82 2.15
N PHE A 275 2.31 -1.50 1.36
CA PHE A 275 2.71 -2.40 0.26
C PHE A 275 2.02 -2.05 -1.08
N GLY A 276 1.60 -0.80 -1.28
CA GLY A 276 1.04 -0.35 -2.55
C GLY A 276 -0.48 -0.47 -2.70
N LEU A 277 -1.20 -0.96 -1.69
CA LEU A 277 -2.67 -1.07 -1.71
C LEU A 277 -3.33 0.16 -1.05
N GLY A 278 -4.62 0.37 -1.31
CA GLY A 278 -5.41 1.38 -0.59
C GLY A 278 -5.10 2.85 -0.90
N GLN A 279 -4.26 3.18 -1.88
CA GLN A 279 -4.00 4.56 -2.29
C GLN A 279 -5.31 5.27 -2.64
N THR A 280 -5.60 6.35 -1.90
CA THR A 280 -6.86 7.08 -1.99
C THR A 280 -6.60 8.55 -2.33
N ARG A 281 -7.54 9.20 -3.02
CA ARG A 281 -7.52 10.63 -3.33
C ARG A 281 -8.91 11.23 -3.14
N LEU A 282 -8.97 12.53 -2.93
CA LEU A 282 -10.24 13.27 -2.96
C LEU A 282 -10.73 13.44 -4.40
N GLY A 283 -12.04 13.56 -4.55
CA GLY A 283 -12.70 13.87 -5.82
C GLY A 283 -13.25 12.66 -6.56
N TRP A 284 -14.08 12.95 -7.58
CA TRP A 284 -14.67 11.95 -8.44
C TRP A 284 -13.81 11.72 -9.68
N SER A 285 -13.74 10.47 -10.14
CA SER A 285 -13.23 10.17 -11.47
C SER A 285 -13.92 8.93 -12.00
N SER A 286 -14.58 9.06 -13.15
CA SER A 286 -15.24 7.94 -13.84
C SER A 286 -14.27 7.13 -14.70
N GLN A 287 -12.98 7.51 -14.75
CA GLN A 287 -11.98 6.73 -15.46
C GLN A 287 -11.81 5.40 -14.75
N VAL A 288 -12.17 4.32 -15.46
CA VAL A 288 -11.75 2.98 -15.10
C VAL A 288 -10.23 3.01 -15.06
N LEU A 289 -9.67 2.78 -13.89
CA LEU A 289 -8.22 2.67 -13.75
C LEU A 289 -7.75 1.48 -14.59
N PRO A 290 -6.53 1.54 -15.17
CA PRO A 290 -6.00 0.41 -15.92
C PRO A 290 -6.13 -0.87 -15.11
N ASP A 291 -6.46 -1.97 -15.78
CA ASP A 291 -6.51 -3.27 -15.13
C ASP A 291 -5.16 -3.55 -14.47
N VAL A 292 -5.23 -4.21 -13.31
CA VAL A 292 -4.05 -4.76 -12.63
C VAL A 292 -3.26 -5.56 -13.67
N PRO A 293 -1.93 -5.41 -13.77
CA PRO A 293 -1.13 -6.10 -14.77
C PRO A 293 -1.54 -7.58 -14.84
N ASP A 294 -1.86 -8.09 -16.05
CA ASP A 294 -2.40 -9.44 -16.24
C ASP A 294 -1.56 -10.49 -15.48
N VAL A 295 -0.24 -10.31 -15.47
CA VAL A 295 0.72 -11.18 -14.76
C VAL A 295 0.48 -11.23 -13.25
N GLU A 296 0.14 -10.11 -12.60
CA GLU A 296 -0.19 -10.10 -11.15
C GLU A 296 -1.44 -10.93 -10.89
N SER A 297 -2.46 -10.80 -11.74
CA SER A 297 -3.71 -11.55 -11.60
C SER A 297 -3.51 -13.05 -11.85
N VAL A 298 -2.70 -13.41 -12.86
CA VAL A 298 -2.32 -14.79 -13.18
C VAL A 298 -1.54 -15.43 -12.04
N LEU A 299 -0.54 -14.72 -11.49
CA LEU A 299 0.22 -15.21 -10.34
C LEU A 299 -0.67 -15.34 -9.10
N ALA A 300 -1.55 -14.37 -8.85
CA ALA A 300 -2.49 -14.40 -7.73
C ALA A 300 -3.40 -15.63 -7.80
N LYS A 301 -3.98 -15.91 -8.97
CA LYS A 301 -4.82 -17.10 -9.21
C LYS A 301 -4.03 -18.39 -9.02
N ARG A 302 -2.81 -18.46 -9.58
CA ARG A 302 -1.96 -19.65 -9.44
C ARG A 302 -1.59 -19.96 -7.98
N ILE A 303 -1.36 -18.92 -7.17
CA ILE A 303 -1.10 -19.10 -5.72
C ILE A 303 -2.33 -19.68 -5.01
N GLU A 304 -3.53 -19.23 -5.36
CA GLU A 304 -4.76 -19.76 -4.78
C GLU A 304 -5.00 -21.23 -5.15
N ASP A 305 -4.94 -21.57 -6.43
CA ASP A 305 -5.14 -22.93 -6.91
C ASP A 305 -4.19 -23.91 -6.20
N LEU A 306 -2.90 -23.54 -6.09
CA LEU A 306 -1.91 -24.35 -5.37
C LEU A 306 -2.18 -24.39 -3.86
N ALA A 307 -2.65 -23.30 -3.26
CA ALA A 307 -2.95 -23.26 -1.84
C ALA A 307 -4.14 -24.17 -1.50
N GLU A 308 -5.19 -24.20 -2.33
CA GLU A 308 -6.32 -25.11 -2.17
C GLU A 308 -5.85 -26.57 -2.23
N ILE A 309 -5.10 -26.95 -3.27
CA ILE A 309 -4.53 -28.30 -3.40
C ILE A 309 -3.72 -28.70 -2.15
N PHE A 310 -2.84 -27.82 -1.67
CA PHE A 310 -2.01 -28.12 -0.50
C PHE A 310 -2.78 -28.13 0.82
N LYS A 311 -3.84 -27.33 0.94
CA LYS A 311 -4.74 -27.37 2.11
C LYS A 311 -5.54 -28.65 2.15
N GLU A 312 -6.11 -29.09 1.04
CA GLU A 312 -6.89 -30.34 0.98
C GLU A 312 -6.07 -31.55 1.37
N LYS A 313 -4.83 -31.65 0.88
CA LYS A 313 -3.88 -32.71 1.25
C LYS A 313 -3.52 -32.71 2.75
N ARG A 314 -3.73 -31.58 3.44
CA ARG A 314 -3.39 -31.38 4.86
C ARG A 314 -4.58 -31.26 5.80
N LYS A 315 -5.82 -31.29 5.29
CA LYS A 315 -7.04 -31.35 6.11
C LYS A 315 -7.01 -32.52 7.12
N ARG A 316 -6.24 -33.58 6.85
CA ARG A 316 -6.03 -34.72 7.76
C ARG A 316 -5.13 -34.44 8.98
N THR A 317 -4.41 -33.31 9.03
CA THR A 317 -3.43 -33.00 10.09
C THR A 317 -3.77 -31.79 10.98
N GLY A 318 -4.78 -31.00 10.62
CA GLY A 318 -5.41 -29.95 11.47
C GLY A 318 -4.57 -28.69 11.80
N GLY A 319 -5.22 -27.52 11.80
CA GLY A 319 -4.74 -26.29 12.45
C GLY A 319 -4.27 -25.14 11.52
N ASP A 320 -4.29 -23.92 12.06
CA ASP A 320 -3.91 -22.66 11.39
C ASP A 320 -2.48 -22.69 10.82
N ARG A 321 -1.59 -23.40 11.52
CA ARG A 321 -0.20 -23.62 11.08
C ARG A 321 -0.10 -24.44 9.79
N ALA A 322 -1.00 -25.39 9.54
CA ALA A 322 -1.00 -26.20 8.33
C ALA A 322 -1.40 -25.36 7.10
N ASP A 323 -2.37 -24.46 7.29
CA ASP A 323 -2.86 -23.50 6.31
C ASP A 323 -1.80 -22.45 5.94
N GLU A 324 -1.06 -21.96 6.93
CA GLU A 324 0.07 -21.08 6.67
C GLU A 324 1.16 -21.76 5.83
N ILE A 325 1.51 -23.01 6.16
CA ILE A 325 2.54 -23.74 5.41
C ILE A 325 2.03 -24.01 3.99
N ALA A 326 0.73 -24.22 3.78
CA ALA A 326 0.15 -24.48 2.46
C ALA A 326 0.27 -23.23 1.59
N THR A 327 -0.10 -22.09 2.16
CA THR A 327 0.04 -20.79 1.52
C THR A 327 1.50 -20.45 1.21
N LYS A 328 2.45 -20.79 2.11
CA LYS A 328 3.90 -20.62 1.88
C LYS A 328 4.38 -21.50 0.71
N TRP A 329 4.00 -22.77 0.66
CA TRP A 329 4.37 -23.66 -0.45
C TRP A 329 3.82 -23.18 -1.78
N ALA A 330 2.54 -22.80 -1.81
CA ALA A 330 1.88 -22.26 -2.98
C ALA A 330 2.56 -20.98 -3.49
N THR A 331 2.81 -20.02 -2.59
CA THR A 331 3.49 -18.76 -2.93
C THR A 331 4.87 -19.00 -3.53
N ILE A 332 5.69 -19.83 -2.88
CA ILE A 332 7.06 -20.09 -3.35
C ILE A 332 7.05 -20.84 -4.68
N LEU A 333 6.18 -21.85 -4.84
CA LEU A 333 6.12 -22.64 -6.05
C LEU A 333 5.62 -21.81 -7.23
N ALA A 334 4.53 -21.05 -7.08
CA ALA A 334 4.00 -20.19 -8.14
C ALA A 334 5.03 -19.15 -8.60
N ARG A 335 5.70 -18.48 -7.66
CA ARG A 335 6.80 -17.53 -7.97
C ARG A 335 7.94 -18.21 -8.72
N ARG A 336 8.32 -19.43 -8.32
CA ARG A 336 9.35 -20.22 -9.03
C ARG A 336 8.89 -20.64 -10.43
N GLU A 337 7.62 -20.98 -10.62
CA GLU A 337 7.02 -21.24 -11.93
C GLU A 337 7.04 -20.00 -12.82
N MET A 338 6.92 -18.80 -12.24
CA MET A 338 7.07 -17.52 -12.94
C MET A 338 8.54 -17.14 -13.24
N GLY A 339 9.50 -18.01 -12.91
CA GLY A 339 10.91 -17.82 -13.28
C GLY A 339 11.77 -17.13 -12.22
N GLU A 340 11.22 -16.83 -11.05
CA GLU A 340 11.99 -16.23 -9.96
C GLU A 340 13.06 -17.18 -9.41
N SER A 341 14.23 -16.63 -9.04
CA SER A 341 15.24 -17.40 -8.33
C SER A 341 14.82 -17.65 -6.88
N LEU A 342 15.20 -18.81 -6.33
CA LEU A 342 14.86 -19.12 -4.94
C LEU A 342 15.57 -18.19 -3.95
N GLN A 343 16.69 -17.58 -4.35
CA GLN A 343 17.37 -16.54 -3.57
C GLN A 343 16.49 -15.30 -3.41
N VAL A 344 15.92 -14.80 -4.52
CA VAL A 344 15.02 -13.63 -4.51
C VAL A 344 13.77 -13.94 -3.66
N VAL A 345 13.15 -15.10 -3.87
CA VAL A 345 11.97 -15.51 -3.10
C VAL A 345 12.28 -15.64 -1.61
N ALA A 346 13.44 -16.22 -1.24
CA ALA A 346 13.87 -16.34 0.15
C ALA A 346 14.05 -14.98 0.83
N GLN A 347 14.71 -14.04 0.15
CA GLN A 347 14.93 -12.71 0.67
C GLN A 347 13.62 -11.94 0.87
N ASP A 348 12.72 -11.96 -0.12
CA ASP A 348 11.44 -11.24 -0.05
C ASP A 348 10.52 -11.79 1.05
N LEU A 349 10.55 -13.11 1.26
CA LEU A 349 9.79 -13.77 2.32
C LEU A 349 10.44 -13.65 3.70
N GLY A 350 11.69 -13.18 3.80
CA GLY A 350 12.49 -13.19 5.03
C GLY A 350 12.72 -14.61 5.55
N MET A 351 12.96 -15.57 4.65
CA MET A 351 13.12 -16.99 4.98
C MET A 351 14.53 -17.48 4.59
N PRO A 352 15.11 -18.44 5.33
CA PRO A 352 16.38 -19.06 4.92
C PRO A 352 16.26 -19.75 3.57
N TYR A 353 17.28 -19.59 2.71
CA TYR A 353 17.31 -20.18 1.36
C TYR A 353 17.05 -21.70 1.36
N GLU A 354 17.68 -22.44 2.28
CA GLU A 354 17.49 -23.89 2.40
C GLU A 354 16.05 -24.28 2.78
N THR A 355 15.36 -23.43 3.55
CA THR A 355 13.93 -23.63 3.86
C THR A 355 13.08 -23.47 2.61
N VAL A 356 13.33 -22.41 1.82
CA VAL A 356 12.62 -22.16 0.56
C VAL A 356 12.85 -23.29 -0.44
N LYS A 357 14.10 -23.75 -0.60
CA LYS A 357 14.46 -24.90 -1.44
C LYS A 357 13.75 -26.18 -1.02
N THR A 358 13.68 -26.43 0.30
CA THR A 358 12.94 -27.57 0.86
C THR A 358 11.44 -27.45 0.55
N TYR A 359 10.85 -26.27 0.74
CA TYR A 359 9.42 -26.05 0.52
C TYR A 359 9.03 -26.25 -0.96
N VAL A 360 9.85 -25.80 -1.92
CA VAL A 360 9.62 -26.09 -3.34
C VAL A 360 9.68 -27.58 -3.64
N LYS A 361 10.68 -28.29 -3.09
CA LYS A 361 10.81 -29.74 -3.28
C LYS A 361 9.58 -30.48 -2.78
N LEU A 362 9.09 -30.12 -1.59
CA LEU A 362 7.92 -30.74 -0.99
C LEU A 362 6.62 -30.36 -1.73
N ALA A 363 6.47 -29.11 -2.17
CA ALA A 363 5.33 -28.66 -2.97
C ALA A 363 5.23 -29.42 -4.31
N ARG A 364 6.36 -29.56 -5.02
CA ARG A 364 6.42 -30.35 -6.27
C ARG A 364 6.09 -31.82 -6.05
N ARG A 365 6.58 -32.41 -4.95
CA ARG A 365 6.26 -33.81 -4.59
C ARG A 365 4.77 -33.98 -4.31
N ALA A 366 4.15 -33.01 -3.64
CA ALA A 366 2.72 -33.04 -3.36
C ALA A 366 1.89 -32.98 -4.65
N LEU A 367 2.28 -32.18 -5.65
CA LEU A 367 1.58 -32.14 -6.95
C LEU A 367 1.71 -33.45 -7.75
N LYS A 368 2.89 -34.08 -7.73
CA LYS A 368 3.11 -35.37 -8.45
C LYS A 368 2.35 -36.57 -7.89
N GLN A 369 1.65 -36.43 -6.76
CA GLN A 369 0.81 -37.49 -6.19
C GLN A 369 -0.66 -37.37 -6.66
N GLU A 370 -0.92 -36.47 -7.61
CA GLU A 370 -2.25 -36.15 -8.18
C GLU A 370 -2.39 -36.62 -9.63
N ASP A 371 -1.26 -36.81 -10.33
CA ASP A 371 -1.12 -37.54 -11.59
C ASP A 371 -0.86 -39.02 -11.30
#